data_AF-A0A844XU86-F1
#
_entry.id   AF-A0A844XU86-F1
#
_cell.length_a   1.000
_cell.length_b   1.000
_cell.length_c   1.000
_cell.angle_alpha   90.00
_cell.angle_beta   90.00
_cell.angle_gamma   90.00
#
_symmetry.space_group_name_H-M   'P 1'
#
loop_
_entity.id
_entity.type
_entity.pdbx_description
1 polymer ?
#
loop_
_entity_poly.entity_id
_entity_poly.type
_entity_poly.pdbx_seq_one_letter_code
_entity_poly.pdbx_strand_id
1 'polypeptide(L)'
;METSNLVVLFAGLAISASLGGCSPQTANTDTGAAAQPFRADFSAEGYATILDAPPADFVPVTPPDPEPRTADQDAADAEFLRVAEYQNSVMDEVQALAERLRREERENFVSLHYDNEGELGVVFEFLRNGSQTLRRYSENPTFRGVTVRWSMEELQAAADYMWETFGQDRVIQATGIRSQDVTAEISVSETEFNALVRRKGVAIPEQVTLVFNSVPPVPLANPPKAAVRDETLPITIARHIRIFPRHDRPAGALNSINSQVKVVLKDGCFRAASHDNALVLFPFGADLFVDSQNYLAFGREERPGYARVGEEVVFMGSVHEIDTPELVDPIHRACGPGKVIKVEGLSSAAARERQETLDYAANALRSLENNFGLSRAEARRAFEWLERRQAAVKAVDPDGKPVPPVTASLIIMSPPPPVMDASECPAGSQLVSGLCRTPEGYLRPLPAWLEEFMEQDR
;
A
#
# COMPACT_ATOMS: atom_id res chain seq x y z
N MET A 1 21.87 53.49 -28.63
CA MET A 1 22.84 52.94 -27.66
C MET A 1 22.91 51.45 -27.95
N GLU A 2 23.52 50.97 -29.05
CA GLU A 2 24.90 51.18 -29.53
C GLU A 2 25.95 51.01 -28.44
N THR A 3 26.60 49.83 -28.45
CA THR A 3 28.07 49.55 -28.54
C THR A 3 28.24 48.05 -28.21
N SER A 4 28.54 47.11 -29.12
CA SER A 4 29.76 46.88 -29.94
C SER A 4 31.06 46.75 -29.14
N ASN A 5 31.66 45.55 -29.19
CA ASN A 5 33.09 45.23 -29.45
C ASN A 5 33.28 43.70 -29.35
N LEU A 6 33.43 42.92 -30.43
CA LEU A 6 34.58 42.71 -31.35
C LEU A 6 35.84 42.10 -30.66
N VAL A 7 36.03 40.77 -30.84
CA VAL A 7 37.10 40.05 -31.57
C VAL A 7 38.48 40.00 -30.89
N VAL A 8 39.07 38.78 -30.78
CA VAL A 8 40.37 38.39 -31.38
C VAL A 8 40.53 36.85 -31.33
N LEU A 9 40.77 36.25 -32.51
CA LEU A 9 41.34 34.92 -32.75
C LEU A 9 42.86 34.95 -32.52
N PHE A 10 43.45 33.90 -31.95
CA PHE A 10 44.84 33.54 -32.25
C PHE A 10 45.00 32.02 -32.39
N ALA A 11 45.46 31.62 -33.57
CA ALA A 11 45.96 30.30 -33.89
C ALA A 11 47.42 30.16 -33.40
N GLY A 12 47.77 28.98 -32.89
CA GLY A 12 49.14 28.62 -32.54
C GLY A 12 49.38 27.14 -32.84
N LEU A 13 49.90 26.87 -34.04
CA LEU A 13 50.53 25.60 -34.40
C LEU A 13 51.79 25.40 -33.55
N ALA A 14 51.96 24.24 -32.93
CA ALA A 14 53.26 23.72 -32.52
C ALA A 14 53.35 22.23 -32.87
N ILE A 15 54.17 21.95 -33.88
CA ILE A 15 54.61 20.63 -34.29
C ILE A 15 55.87 20.29 -33.48
N SER A 16 55.85 19.17 -32.77
CA SER A 16 57.06 18.53 -32.25
C SER A 16 56.96 17.03 -32.50
N ALA A 17 57.83 16.53 -33.39
CA ALA A 17 58.00 15.13 -33.68
C ALA A 17 59.20 14.58 -32.89
N SER A 18 59.05 13.39 -32.27
CA SER A 18 60.15 12.41 -32.13
C SER A 18 59.68 11.08 -31.54
N LEU A 19 59.78 10.04 -32.38
CA LEU A 19 60.38 8.72 -32.15
C LEU A 19 59.71 7.70 -31.18
N GLY A 20 59.14 6.66 -31.80
CA GLY A 20 59.73 5.31 -31.74
C GLY A 20 59.39 4.44 -30.52
N GLY A 21 58.36 3.60 -30.67
CA GLY A 21 58.12 2.44 -29.82
C GLY A 21 57.14 1.48 -30.50
N CYS A 22 57.66 0.49 -31.23
CA CYS A 22 56.86 -0.63 -31.74
C CYS A 22 56.41 -1.50 -30.56
N SER A 23 55.15 -1.40 -30.16
CA SER A 23 54.46 -2.48 -29.45
C SER A 23 53.55 -3.20 -30.45
N PRO A 24 53.47 -4.54 -30.42
CA PRO A 24 52.63 -5.27 -31.35
C PRO A 24 51.17 -4.91 -31.04
N GLN A 25 50.53 -4.20 -31.98
CA GLN A 25 49.08 -4.08 -32.03
C GLN A 25 48.52 -5.48 -32.24
N THR A 26 48.13 -6.13 -31.15
CA THR A 26 47.01 -7.06 -31.21
C THR A 26 45.86 -6.28 -31.81
N ALA A 27 45.47 -6.67 -33.03
CA ALA A 27 44.26 -6.21 -33.65
C ALA A 27 43.09 -6.58 -32.73
N ASN A 28 42.72 -5.68 -31.83
CA ASN A 28 41.36 -5.59 -31.36
C ASN A 28 40.54 -5.25 -32.59
N THR A 29 39.98 -6.28 -33.22
CA THR A 29 38.71 -6.15 -33.92
C THR A 29 37.68 -5.73 -32.88
N ASP A 30 37.73 -4.47 -32.48
CA ASP A 30 36.55 -3.73 -32.03
C ASP A 30 35.68 -3.54 -33.28
N THR A 31 35.01 -4.62 -33.70
CA THR A 31 33.72 -4.46 -34.34
C THR A 31 32.87 -3.72 -33.34
N GLY A 32 32.64 -2.43 -33.58
CA GLY A 32 31.88 -1.55 -32.69
C GLY A 32 30.65 -2.27 -32.19
N ALA A 33 30.71 -2.71 -30.92
CA ALA A 33 29.55 -3.20 -30.22
C ALA A 33 28.62 -1.99 -30.15
N ALA A 34 27.59 -1.99 -30.98
CA ALA A 34 26.52 -1.02 -30.89
C ALA A 34 26.13 -0.95 -29.41
N ALA A 35 26.19 0.26 -28.82
CA ALA A 35 25.85 0.45 -27.42
C ALA A 35 24.50 -0.25 -27.16
N GLN A 36 24.52 -1.29 -26.32
CA GLN A 36 23.32 -2.07 -26.06
C GLN A 36 22.24 -1.12 -25.52
N PRO A 37 21.00 -1.21 -26.02
CA PRO A 37 19.96 -0.22 -25.76
C PRO A 37 19.57 -0.12 -24.28
N PHE A 38 19.81 -1.20 -23.53
CA PHE A 38 19.77 -1.33 -22.08
C PHE A 38 20.44 -2.66 -21.71
N ARG A 39 20.70 -2.88 -20.43
CA ARG A 39 21.29 -4.11 -19.91
C ARG A 39 20.30 -5.27 -20.01
N ALA A 40 20.50 -6.13 -21.01
CA ALA A 40 19.73 -7.36 -21.22
C ALA A 40 20.50 -8.32 -22.13
N ASP A 41 20.11 -9.59 -22.11
CA ASP A 41 20.45 -10.54 -23.15
C ASP A 41 19.45 -10.39 -24.31
N PHE A 42 19.89 -10.50 -25.56
CA PHE A 42 19.02 -10.38 -26.72
C PHE A 42 18.98 -11.68 -27.52
N SER A 43 17.79 -12.16 -27.86
CA SER A 43 17.61 -13.32 -28.73
C SER A 43 18.06 -13.01 -30.17
N ALA A 44 18.18 -14.04 -31.02
CA ALA A 44 18.50 -13.84 -32.44
C ALA A 44 17.44 -13.00 -33.17
N GLU A 45 16.20 -13.01 -32.69
CA GLU A 45 15.08 -12.17 -33.16
C GLU A 45 15.15 -10.73 -32.60
N GLY A 46 16.08 -10.47 -31.68
CA GLY A 46 16.31 -9.16 -31.07
C GLY A 46 15.46 -8.89 -29.83
N TYR A 47 14.77 -9.87 -29.24
CA TYR A 47 13.98 -9.65 -28.03
C TYR A 47 14.81 -9.77 -26.76
N ALA A 48 14.54 -8.91 -25.79
CA ALA A 48 15.30 -8.83 -24.55
C ALA A 48 14.90 -9.92 -23.54
N THR A 49 15.88 -10.39 -22.77
CA THR A 49 15.74 -11.27 -21.62
C THR A 49 16.50 -10.66 -20.44
N ILE A 50 15.80 -10.51 -19.31
CA ILE A 50 16.32 -10.02 -18.04
C ILE A 50 15.75 -10.91 -16.95
N LEU A 51 16.59 -11.72 -16.30
CA LEU A 51 16.17 -12.65 -15.25
C LEU A 51 16.43 -12.10 -13.85
N ASP A 52 17.36 -11.18 -13.73
CA ASP A 52 17.80 -10.58 -12.48
C ASP A 52 18.39 -9.21 -12.77
N ALA A 53 18.19 -8.28 -11.84
CA ALA A 53 18.84 -6.98 -11.84
C ALA A 53 19.14 -6.59 -10.40
N PRO A 54 20.28 -5.92 -10.13
CA PRO A 54 20.53 -5.38 -8.81
C PRO A 54 19.50 -4.30 -8.49
N PRO A 55 19.06 -4.16 -7.23
CA PRO A 55 18.13 -3.12 -6.85
C PRO A 55 18.56 -1.74 -7.29
N ALA A 56 17.59 -0.91 -7.68
CA ALA A 56 17.84 0.50 -7.92
C ALA A 56 18.47 1.17 -6.69
N ASP A 57 19.32 2.17 -6.95
CA ASP A 57 19.85 3.00 -5.89
C ASP A 57 18.69 3.73 -5.20
N PHE A 58 18.59 3.52 -3.89
CA PHE A 58 17.54 4.10 -3.06
C PHE A 58 18.18 4.58 -1.78
N VAL A 59 18.01 5.88 -1.51
CA VAL A 59 18.42 6.50 -0.27
C VAL A 59 17.17 6.58 0.61
N PRO A 60 17.06 5.77 1.67
CA PRO A 60 15.95 5.86 2.60
C PRO A 60 15.94 7.24 3.25
N VAL A 61 14.75 7.77 3.48
CA VAL A 61 14.55 9.09 4.07
C VAL A 61 14.24 8.92 5.55
N THR A 62 15.01 9.58 6.42
CA THR A 62 14.71 9.62 7.85
C THR A 62 13.34 10.21 8.07
N PRO A 63 12.41 9.47 8.72
CA PRO A 63 11.10 10.02 9.02
C PRO A 63 11.31 11.23 9.93
N PRO A 64 10.65 12.36 9.64
CA PRO A 64 10.76 13.54 10.48
C PRO A 64 10.36 13.21 11.91
N ASP A 65 10.88 13.99 12.87
CA ASP A 65 10.31 13.96 14.21
C ASP A 65 8.82 14.33 14.10
N PRO A 66 7.92 13.58 14.76
CA PRO A 66 6.51 13.93 14.73
C PRO A 66 6.35 15.35 15.26
N GLU A 67 5.56 16.15 14.57
CA GLU A 67 5.27 17.50 15.01
C GLU A 67 4.65 17.44 16.42
N PRO A 68 4.94 18.43 17.30
CA PRO A 68 4.25 18.53 18.56
C PRO A 68 2.74 18.48 18.33
N ARG A 69 2.03 17.74 19.19
CA ARG A 69 0.59 17.61 19.07
C ARG A 69 -0.06 19.00 19.07
N THR A 70 -0.96 19.23 18.12
CA THR A 70 -1.75 20.46 18.11
C THR A 70 -2.85 20.37 19.17
N ALA A 71 -3.36 21.51 19.62
CA ALA A 71 -4.50 21.56 20.53
C ALA A 71 -5.74 20.83 19.92
N ASP A 72 -5.88 20.87 18.60
CA ASP A 72 -6.94 20.15 17.88
C ASP A 72 -6.75 18.63 17.94
N GLN A 73 -5.52 18.14 17.84
CA GLN A 73 -5.21 16.72 18.01
C GLN A 73 -5.45 16.26 19.45
N ASP A 74 -5.11 17.07 20.44
CA ASP A 74 -5.39 16.75 21.85
C ASP A 74 -6.89 16.75 22.13
N ALA A 75 -7.64 17.70 21.57
CA ALA A 75 -9.09 17.73 21.64
C ALA A 75 -9.72 16.51 20.94
N ALA A 76 -9.18 16.09 19.80
CA ALA A 76 -9.64 14.89 19.08
C ALA A 76 -9.41 13.61 19.89
N ASP A 77 -8.28 13.46 20.59
CA ASP A 77 -8.05 12.31 21.47
C ASP A 77 -8.95 12.33 22.70
N ALA A 78 -9.15 13.52 23.30
CA ALA A 78 -10.08 13.67 24.42
C ALA A 78 -11.52 13.30 23.99
N GLU A 79 -11.91 13.69 22.79
CA GLU A 79 -13.19 13.31 22.19
C GLU A 79 -13.28 11.81 21.91
N PHE A 80 -12.22 11.20 21.37
CA PHE A 80 -12.13 9.76 21.17
C PHE A 80 -12.28 8.99 22.49
N LEU A 81 -11.59 9.42 23.55
CA LEU A 81 -11.69 8.81 24.88
C LEU A 81 -13.09 8.97 25.46
N ARG A 82 -13.71 10.15 25.32
CA ARG A 82 -15.09 10.41 25.74
C ARG A 82 -16.09 9.48 25.05
N VAL A 83 -15.93 9.29 23.73
CA VAL A 83 -16.72 8.35 22.93
C VAL A 83 -16.51 6.91 23.42
N ALA A 84 -15.26 6.49 23.60
CA ALA A 84 -14.93 5.14 24.04
C ALA A 84 -15.47 4.84 25.45
N GLU A 85 -15.36 5.79 26.38
CA GLU A 85 -15.89 5.68 27.74
C GLU A 85 -17.41 5.50 27.72
N TYR A 86 -18.13 6.33 26.95
CA TYR A 86 -19.57 6.17 26.80
C TYR A 86 -19.95 4.81 26.21
N GLN A 87 -19.33 4.39 25.10
CA GLN A 87 -19.60 3.11 24.45
C GLN A 87 -19.39 1.94 25.42
N ASN A 88 -18.28 1.94 26.16
CA ASN A 88 -18.00 0.95 27.20
C ASN A 88 -19.05 0.98 28.32
N SER A 89 -19.52 2.16 28.73
CA SER A 89 -20.51 2.31 29.81
C SER A 89 -21.88 1.70 29.47
N VAL A 90 -22.27 1.70 28.19
CA VAL A 90 -23.58 1.18 27.74
C VAL A 90 -23.50 -0.18 27.03
N MET A 91 -22.31 -0.71 26.77
CA MET A 91 -22.07 -1.89 25.94
C MET A 91 -22.94 -3.10 26.35
N ASP A 92 -22.96 -3.43 27.64
CA ASP A 92 -23.73 -4.57 28.15
C ASP A 92 -25.25 -4.37 27.97
N GLU A 93 -25.75 -3.16 28.22
CA GLU A 93 -27.16 -2.80 28.03
C GLU A 93 -27.54 -2.87 26.55
N VAL A 94 -26.71 -2.30 25.67
CA VAL A 94 -26.90 -2.30 24.22
C VAL A 94 -26.91 -3.72 23.68
N GLN A 95 -25.98 -4.57 24.11
CA GLN A 95 -25.91 -5.96 23.66
C GLN A 95 -27.17 -6.73 24.08
N ALA A 96 -27.55 -6.65 25.36
CA ALA A 96 -28.74 -7.34 25.87
C ALA A 96 -30.03 -6.87 25.17
N LEU A 97 -30.15 -5.55 24.95
CA LEU A 97 -31.29 -4.96 24.26
C LEU A 97 -31.32 -5.37 22.78
N ALA A 98 -30.19 -5.33 22.08
CA ALA A 98 -30.10 -5.73 20.68
C ALA A 98 -30.49 -7.21 20.48
N GLU A 99 -30.03 -8.10 21.35
CA GLU A 99 -30.42 -9.51 21.33
C GLU A 99 -31.92 -9.69 21.56
N ARG A 100 -32.51 -8.92 22.48
CA ARG A 100 -33.94 -8.94 22.73
C ARG A 100 -34.74 -8.44 21.53
N LEU A 101 -34.36 -7.32 20.94
CA LEU A 101 -35.00 -6.74 19.75
C LEU A 101 -34.90 -7.68 18.54
N ARG A 102 -33.76 -8.36 18.33
CA ARG A 102 -33.63 -9.36 17.25
C ARG A 102 -34.61 -10.53 17.39
N ARG A 103 -34.98 -10.91 18.63
CA ARG A 103 -35.95 -11.99 18.88
C ARG A 103 -37.39 -11.49 18.80
N GLU A 104 -37.71 -10.40 19.49
CA GLU A 104 -39.09 -9.94 19.68
C GLU A 104 -39.58 -9.03 18.55
N GLU A 105 -38.68 -8.30 17.89
CA GLU A 105 -38.97 -7.38 16.79
C GLU A 105 -38.30 -7.86 15.49
N ARG A 106 -38.20 -9.18 15.26
CA ARG A 106 -37.44 -9.79 14.14
C ARG A 106 -37.76 -9.22 12.75
N GLU A 107 -39.01 -8.84 12.49
CA GLU A 107 -39.46 -8.30 11.21
C GLU A 107 -39.43 -6.76 11.14
N ASN A 108 -38.92 -6.12 12.19
CA ASN A 108 -38.99 -4.68 12.36
C ASN A 108 -37.63 -4.08 12.73
N PHE A 109 -36.90 -4.68 13.66
CA PHE A 109 -35.55 -4.26 14.03
C PHE A 109 -34.55 -4.61 12.93
N VAL A 110 -33.78 -3.61 12.49
CA VAL A 110 -32.84 -3.73 11.37
C VAL A 110 -31.40 -3.79 11.87
N SER A 111 -30.96 -2.73 12.54
CA SER A 111 -29.57 -2.56 12.96
C SER A 111 -29.47 -1.59 14.13
N LEU A 112 -28.26 -1.39 14.63
CA LEU A 112 -27.94 -0.28 15.52
C LEU A 112 -26.57 0.29 15.16
N HIS A 113 -26.38 1.57 15.46
CA HIS A 113 -25.08 2.23 15.41
C HIS A 113 -24.92 3.22 16.56
N TYR A 114 -23.67 3.49 16.92
CA TYR A 114 -23.35 4.57 17.86
C TYR A 114 -23.35 5.89 17.13
N ASP A 115 -24.07 6.87 17.67
CA ASP A 115 -23.96 8.25 17.24
C ASP A 115 -22.90 8.91 18.11
N ASN A 116 -21.72 9.09 17.51
CA ASN A 116 -20.56 9.67 18.16
C ASN A 116 -20.45 11.18 17.88
N GLU A 117 -21.37 11.75 17.10
CA GLU A 117 -21.36 13.17 16.74
C GLU A 117 -22.30 13.96 17.66
N GLY A 118 -21.74 14.91 18.42
CA GLY A 118 -22.53 15.74 19.34
C GLY A 118 -22.96 15.01 20.61
N GLU A 119 -24.28 14.87 20.82
CA GLU A 119 -24.83 14.15 21.98
C GLU A 119 -24.68 12.64 21.78
N LEU A 120 -23.77 12.03 22.54
CA LEU A 120 -23.48 10.60 22.44
C LEU A 120 -24.73 9.78 22.71
N GLY A 121 -24.95 8.79 21.84
CA GLY A 121 -26.12 7.95 21.91
C GLY A 121 -25.99 6.69 21.10
N VAL A 122 -27.03 5.86 21.20
CA VAL A 122 -27.17 4.65 20.38
C VAL A 122 -28.45 4.77 19.58
N VAL A 123 -28.33 4.64 18.26
CA VAL A 123 -29.45 4.68 17.34
C VAL A 123 -29.84 3.25 16.98
N PHE A 124 -31.08 2.89 17.32
CA PHE A 124 -31.70 1.62 16.96
C PHE A 124 -32.62 1.85 15.77
N GLU A 125 -32.39 1.12 14.69
CA GLU A 125 -33.06 1.30 13.41
C GLU A 125 -34.19 0.28 13.25
N PHE A 126 -35.37 0.77 12.86
CA PHE A 126 -36.56 -0.05 12.68
C PHE A 126 -37.26 0.25 11.36
N LEU A 127 -37.86 -0.75 10.71
CA LEU A 127 -38.66 -0.54 9.50
C LEU A 127 -39.96 0.23 9.78
N ARG A 128 -40.47 0.15 11.02
CA ARG A 128 -41.77 0.72 11.41
C ARG A 128 -41.73 1.26 12.84
N ASN A 129 -42.23 2.49 13.00
CA ASN A 129 -42.51 3.13 14.29
C ASN A 129 -41.33 3.11 15.28
N GLY A 130 -40.10 3.32 14.81
CA GLY A 130 -38.89 3.04 15.59
C GLY A 130 -38.85 3.66 16.99
N SER A 131 -39.20 4.95 17.12
CA SER A 131 -39.19 5.63 18.42
C SER A 131 -40.25 5.06 19.39
N GLN A 132 -41.43 4.67 18.89
CA GLN A 132 -42.48 4.08 19.72
C GLN A 132 -42.12 2.64 20.10
N THR A 133 -41.50 1.91 19.18
CA THR A 133 -41.03 0.54 19.42
C THR A 133 -39.98 0.53 20.52
N LEU A 134 -38.91 1.31 20.38
CA LEU A 134 -37.80 1.30 21.34
C LEU A 134 -38.24 1.65 22.77
N ARG A 135 -39.20 2.59 22.94
CA ARG A 135 -39.74 2.99 24.25
C ARG A 135 -40.41 1.85 25.02
N ARG A 136 -40.79 0.75 24.37
CA ARG A 136 -41.31 -0.45 25.03
C ARG A 136 -40.21 -1.30 25.68
N TYR A 137 -38.96 -1.06 25.29
CA TYR A 137 -37.82 -1.91 25.62
C TYR A 137 -36.72 -1.21 26.41
N SER A 138 -36.59 0.11 26.30
CA SER A 138 -35.60 0.89 27.06
C SER A 138 -36.17 2.26 27.44
N GLU A 139 -35.79 2.71 28.64
CA GLU A 139 -36.01 4.06 29.15
C GLU A 139 -34.73 4.90 29.11
N ASN A 140 -33.63 4.35 28.57
CA ASN A 140 -32.34 5.04 28.51
C ASN A 140 -32.47 6.27 27.59
N PRO A 141 -32.25 7.49 28.12
CA PRO A 141 -32.48 8.71 27.36
C PRO A 141 -31.48 8.94 26.22
N THR A 142 -30.35 8.23 26.23
CA THR A 142 -29.33 8.30 25.17
C THR A 142 -29.62 7.34 24.01
N PHE A 143 -30.62 6.47 24.15
CA PHE A 143 -31.02 5.54 23.10
C PHE A 143 -32.16 6.13 22.26
N ARG A 144 -32.00 6.09 20.94
CA ARG A 144 -32.93 6.69 19.98
C ARG A 144 -33.42 5.64 19.00
N GLY A 145 -34.73 5.49 18.88
CA GLY A 145 -35.34 4.63 17.88
C GLY A 145 -35.66 5.45 16.64
N VAL A 146 -35.15 5.07 15.49
CA VAL A 146 -35.43 5.73 14.20
C VAL A 146 -36.15 4.79 13.25
N THR A 147 -36.95 5.35 12.35
CA THR A 147 -37.61 4.57 11.30
C THR A 147 -36.81 4.68 10.01
N VAL A 148 -36.46 3.53 9.45
CA VAL A 148 -35.66 3.38 8.25
C VAL A 148 -36.49 2.79 7.12
N ARG A 149 -36.11 3.07 5.88
CA ARG A 149 -36.88 2.61 4.72
C ARG A 149 -36.55 1.18 4.29
N TRP A 150 -35.27 0.82 4.39
CA TRP A 150 -34.75 -0.43 3.85
C TRP A 150 -34.18 -1.30 4.97
N SER A 151 -34.35 -2.60 4.83
CA SER A 151 -33.68 -3.60 5.65
C SER A 151 -32.23 -3.81 5.18
N MET A 152 -31.38 -4.35 6.04
CA MET A 152 -30.00 -4.71 5.66
C MET A 152 -29.97 -5.76 4.54
N GLU A 153 -30.95 -6.65 4.50
CA GLU A 153 -31.11 -7.64 3.43
C GLU A 153 -31.41 -6.96 2.07
N GLU A 154 -32.29 -5.95 2.05
CA GLU A 154 -32.59 -5.17 0.84
C GLU A 154 -31.40 -4.32 0.36
N LEU A 155 -30.62 -3.77 1.30
CA LEU A 155 -29.40 -3.04 0.97
C LEU A 155 -28.33 -3.98 0.41
N GLN A 156 -28.10 -5.13 1.05
CA GLN A 156 -27.16 -6.15 0.54
C GLN A 156 -27.58 -6.64 -0.85
N ALA A 157 -28.87 -6.97 -1.04
CA ALA A 157 -29.39 -7.40 -2.33
C ALA A 157 -29.20 -6.31 -3.42
N ALA A 158 -29.30 -5.03 -3.08
CA ALA A 158 -29.01 -3.95 -4.01
C ALA A 158 -27.53 -3.87 -4.39
N ALA A 159 -26.62 -4.07 -3.43
CA ALA A 159 -25.18 -4.10 -3.69
C ALA A 159 -24.81 -5.31 -4.57
N ASP A 160 -25.34 -6.49 -4.25
CA ASP A 160 -25.12 -7.73 -5.00
C ASP A 160 -25.67 -7.60 -6.43
N TYR A 161 -26.87 -7.03 -6.57
CA TYR A 161 -27.48 -6.74 -7.87
C TYR A 161 -26.54 -5.92 -8.78
N MET A 162 -25.85 -4.92 -8.24
CA MET A 162 -24.92 -4.10 -9.03
C MET A 162 -23.75 -4.93 -9.57
N TRP A 163 -23.18 -5.82 -8.75
CA TRP A 163 -22.09 -6.71 -9.16
C TRP A 163 -22.55 -7.79 -10.13
N GLU A 164 -23.70 -8.43 -9.90
CA GLU A 164 -24.25 -9.46 -10.78
C GLU A 164 -24.62 -8.89 -12.15
N THR A 165 -25.18 -7.67 -12.18
CA THR A 165 -25.68 -7.06 -13.42
C THR A 165 -24.58 -6.41 -14.25
N PHE A 166 -23.60 -5.76 -13.60
CA PHE A 166 -22.61 -4.90 -14.25
C PHE A 166 -21.15 -5.30 -14.01
N GLY A 167 -20.88 -6.28 -13.14
CA GLY A 167 -19.51 -6.69 -12.79
C GLY A 167 -18.72 -7.20 -14.00
N GLN A 168 -19.35 -7.98 -14.87
CA GLN A 168 -18.74 -8.50 -16.11
C GLN A 168 -18.41 -7.40 -17.13
N ASP A 169 -19.12 -6.26 -17.09
CA ASP A 169 -18.82 -5.10 -17.94
C ASP A 169 -17.64 -4.28 -17.39
N ARG A 170 -17.14 -4.63 -16.19
CA ARG A 170 -15.96 -4.02 -15.55
C ARG A 170 -16.12 -2.51 -15.31
N VAL A 171 -17.36 -2.08 -15.06
CA VAL A 171 -17.72 -0.68 -14.80
C VAL A 171 -17.85 -0.35 -13.30
N ILE A 172 -18.05 -1.36 -12.44
CA ILE A 172 -18.13 -1.20 -10.98
C ILE A 172 -16.74 -1.29 -10.37
N GLN A 173 -16.35 -0.28 -9.57
CA GLN A 173 -15.09 -0.26 -8.82
C GLN A 173 -15.25 -0.78 -7.39
N ALA A 174 -16.33 -0.37 -6.74
CA ALA A 174 -16.65 -0.72 -5.37
C ALA A 174 -18.14 -0.52 -5.10
N THR A 175 -18.65 -1.22 -4.08
CA THR A 175 -19.95 -0.94 -3.46
C THR A 175 -19.76 -0.80 -1.96
N GLY A 176 -20.50 0.12 -1.33
CA GLY A 176 -20.52 0.32 0.11
C GLY A 176 -21.96 0.39 0.61
N ILE A 177 -22.24 -0.23 1.76
CA ILE A 177 -23.56 -0.20 2.40
C ILE A 177 -23.49 0.75 3.59
N ARG A 178 -24.41 1.73 3.64
CA ARG A 178 -24.65 2.59 4.81
C ARG A 178 -26.03 2.29 5.36
N SER A 179 -26.39 2.95 6.46
CA SER A 179 -27.69 2.73 7.13
C SER A 179 -28.91 2.84 6.20
N GLN A 180 -28.91 3.72 5.19
CA GLN A 180 -30.08 3.99 4.34
C GLN A 180 -29.86 3.80 2.84
N ASP A 181 -28.62 3.61 2.39
CA ASP A 181 -28.29 3.55 0.98
C ASP A 181 -27.10 2.64 0.69
N VAL A 182 -26.97 2.31 -0.59
CA VAL A 182 -25.83 1.61 -1.16
C VAL A 182 -25.11 2.58 -2.08
N THR A 183 -23.85 2.86 -1.84
CA THR A 183 -23.03 3.62 -2.80
C THR A 183 -22.36 2.67 -3.77
N ALA A 184 -22.50 2.91 -5.08
CA ALA A 184 -21.78 2.17 -6.12
C ALA A 184 -20.84 3.11 -6.88
N GLU A 185 -19.55 2.83 -6.84
CA GLU A 185 -18.51 3.60 -7.52
C GLU A 185 -18.31 3.08 -8.95
N ILE A 186 -18.40 3.99 -9.93
CA ILE A 186 -18.45 3.68 -11.36
C ILE A 186 -17.21 4.26 -12.06
N SER A 187 -16.49 3.42 -12.81
CA SER A 187 -15.24 3.79 -13.48
C SER A 187 -15.41 4.47 -14.84
N VAL A 188 -16.62 4.44 -15.40
CA VAL A 188 -16.95 5.05 -16.70
C VAL A 188 -17.75 6.34 -16.52
N SER A 189 -17.90 7.11 -17.60
CA SER A 189 -18.77 8.29 -17.56
C SER A 189 -20.23 7.93 -17.29
N GLU A 190 -20.98 8.84 -16.67
CA GLU A 190 -22.42 8.68 -16.45
C GLU A 190 -23.18 8.40 -17.77
N THR A 191 -22.76 9.04 -18.87
CA THR A 191 -23.38 8.82 -20.19
C THR A 191 -23.16 7.40 -20.68
N GLU A 192 -21.95 6.87 -20.53
CA GLU A 192 -21.60 5.50 -20.92
C GLU A 192 -22.32 4.46 -20.05
N PHE A 193 -22.36 4.68 -18.73
CA PHE A 193 -23.08 3.82 -17.80
C PHE A 193 -24.58 3.82 -18.09
N ASN A 194 -25.20 4.99 -18.28
CA ASN A 194 -26.61 5.09 -18.64
C ASN A 194 -26.93 4.42 -19.98
N ALA A 195 -26.01 4.48 -20.95
CA ALA A 195 -26.16 3.73 -22.20
C ALA A 195 -26.09 2.21 -21.96
N LEU A 196 -25.23 1.74 -21.05
CA LEU A 196 -25.15 0.32 -20.66
C LEU A 196 -26.45 -0.14 -19.97
N VAL A 197 -26.97 0.64 -19.02
CA VAL A 197 -28.25 0.37 -18.34
C VAL A 197 -29.37 0.23 -19.37
N ARG A 198 -29.47 1.15 -20.33
CA ARG A 198 -30.45 1.08 -21.43
C ARG A 198 -30.26 -0.14 -22.33
N ARG A 199 -29.02 -0.49 -22.68
CA ARG A 199 -28.72 -1.68 -23.50
C ARG A 199 -29.11 -2.97 -22.80
N LYS A 200 -28.91 -3.06 -21.48
CA LYS A 200 -29.31 -4.22 -20.66
C LYS A 200 -30.80 -4.23 -20.34
N GLY A 201 -31.51 -3.10 -20.51
CA GLY A 201 -32.94 -3.00 -20.25
C GLY A 201 -33.30 -3.13 -18.76
N VAL A 202 -32.38 -2.72 -17.88
CA VAL A 202 -32.52 -2.87 -16.43
C VAL A 202 -32.79 -1.54 -15.73
N ALA A 203 -33.31 -1.58 -14.51
CA ALA A 203 -33.50 -0.42 -13.65
C ALA A 203 -32.57 -0.54 -12.43
N ILE A 204 -31.92 0.56 -12.07
CA ILE A 204 -31.07 0.63 -10.87
C ILE A 204 -31.98 0.66 -9.63
N PRO A 205 -31.71 -0.14 -8.58
CA PRO A 205 -32.47 -0.10 -7.33
C PRO A 205 -32.47 1.31 -6.72
N GLU A 206 -33.61 1.74 -6.16
CA GLU A 206 -33.78 3.11 -5.65
C GLU A 206 -32.83 3.44 -4.50
N GLN A 207 -32.45 2.45 -3.71
CA GLN A 207 -31.49 2.57 -2.62
C GLN A 207 -30.03 2.72 -3.09
N VAL A 208 -29.74 2.63 -4.40
CA VAL A 208 -28.38 2.75 -4.93
C VAL A 208 -28.08 4.18 -5.36
N THR A 209 -27.09 4.78 -4.71
CA THR A 209 -26.47 6.06 -5.09
C THR A 209 -25.25 5.79 -5.97
N LEU A 210 -25.25 6.31 -7.21
CA LEU A 210 -24.14 6.17 -8.15
C LEU A 210 -23.11 7.28 -7.94
N VAL A 211 -21.83 6.91 -7.84
CA VAL A 211 -20.70 7.83 -7.72
C VAL A 211 -19.78 7.61 -8.93
N PHE A 212 -19.60 8.62 -9.77
CA PHE A 212 -18.81 8.50 -11.00
C PHE A 212 -17.39 9.01 -10.80
N ASN A 213 -16.42 8.10 -10.88
CA ASN A 213 -15.00 8.38 -10.83
C ASN A 213 -14.42 8.15 -12.23
N SER A 214 -14.77 9.03 -13.18
CA SER A 214 -14.37 8.87 -14.58
C SER A 214 -12.89 9.20 -14.79
N VAL A 215 -12.03 8.17 -14.76
CA VAL A 215 -10.72 8.23 -15.42
C VAL A 215 -10.90 7.61 -16.81
N PRO A 216 -10.50 8.28 -17.91
CA PRO A 216 -10.68 7.74 -19.25
C PRO A 216 -10.05 6.34 -19.37
N PRO A 217 -10.79 5.32 -19.84
CA PRO A 217 -10.21 4.00 -20.06
C PRO A 217 -9.10 4.11 -21.09
N VAL A 218 -7.92 3.57 -20.75
CA VAL A 218 -6.76 3.58 -21.65
C VAL A 218 -6.81 2.26 -22.42
N PRO A 219 -6.95 2.28 -23.76
CA PRO A 219 -6.92 1.06 -24.55
C PRO A 219 -5.66 0.25 -24.24
N LEU A 220 -5.79 -1.08 -24.18
CA LEU A 220 -4.68 -2.02 -24.12
C LEU A 220 -3.88 -1.95 -25.42
N ALA A 221 -3.06 -0.92 -25.58
CA ALA A 221 -2.21 -0.73 -26.75
C ALA A 221 -0.74 -0.80 -26.32
N ASN A 222 -0.03 -1.84 -26.78
CA ASN A 222 1.29 -1.65 -27.40
C ASN A 222 1.90 -2.93 -28.01
N PRO A 223 2.29 -2.92 -29.30
CA PRO A 223 1.60 -2.25 -30.43
C PRO A 223 1.48 -3.16 -31.70
N PRO A 224 0.69 -2.77 -32.72
CA PRO A 224 1.34 -2.52 -34.01
C PRO A 224 0.68 -1.37 -34.79
N LYS A 225 0.66 -0.19 -34.21
CA LYS A 225 0.81 1.09 -34.90
C LYS A 225 1.19 2.09 -33.83
N ALA A 226 2.06 3.04 -34.19
CA ALA A 226 2.33 4.17 -33.32
C ALA A 226 0.97 4.68 -32.84
N ALA A 227 0.74 4.65 -31.52
CA ALA A 227 -0.06 5.69 -30.91
C ALA A 227 0.42 7.01 -31.53
N VAL A 228 -0.43 8.03 -31.57
CA VAL A 228 0.14 9.37 -31.57
C VAL A 228 0.99 9.43 -30.29
N ARG A 229 2.28 9.09 -30.47
CA ARG A 229 3.36 8.75 -29.54
C ARG A 229 2.94 8.24 -28.15
N ASP A 230 3.26 6.98 -27.85
CA ASP A 230 3.54 6.63 -26.46
C ASP A 230 4.90 7.27 -26.14
N GLU A 231 4.90 8.51 -25.66
CA GLU A 231 6.11 9.32 -25.41
C GLU A 231 6.95 8.78 -24.23
N THR A 232 6.48 7.72 -23.56
CA THR A 232 7.10 7.16 -22.34
C THR A 232 8.19 6.13 -22.62
N LEU A 233 8.17 5.44 -23.78
CA LEU A 233 9.16 4.43 -24.13
C LEU A 233 9.99 4.89 -25.34
N PRO A 234 11.30 5.17 -25.17
CA PRO A 234 12.18 5.37 -26.29
C PRO A 234 12.03 4.26 -27.34
N ILE A 235 11.91 4.63 -28.62
CA ILE A 235 11.76 3.71 -29.76
C ILE A 235 12.84 2.62 -29.78
N THR A 236 14.01 2.94 -29.20
CA THR A 236 15.14 2.02 -29.05
C THR A 236 14.87 0.85 -28.12
N ILE A 237 13.95 0.99 -27.16
CA ILE A 237 13.57 -0.04 -26.18
C ILE A 237 12.39 -0.86 -26.71
N ALA A 238 11.37 -0.18 -27.26
CA ALA A 238 10.10 -0.81 -27.65
C ALA A 238 10.27 -1.98 -28.64
N ARG A 239 11.26 -1.92 -29.53
CA ARG A 239 11.55 -3.00 -30.50
C ARG A 239 12.04 -4.31 -29.87
N HIS A 240 12.51 -4.28 -28.63
CA HIS A 240 13.06 -5.43 -27.91
C HIS A 240 12.05 -6.09 -26.96
N ILE A 241 10.81 -5.57 -26.92
CA ILE A 241 9.73 -6.02 -26.04
C ILE A 241 8.55 -6.42 -26.93
N ARG A 242 8.01 -7.62 -26.73
CA ARG A 242 6.85 -8.11 -27.50
C ARG A 242 5.57 -7.40 -27.09
N ILE A 243 5.36 -7.21 -25.79
CA ILE A 243 4.21 -6.49 -25.24
C ILE A 243 4.52 -6.00 -23.81
N PHE A 244 4.01 -4.81 -23.47
CA PHE A 244 3.93 -4.30 -22.09
C PHE A 244 2.45 -4.09 -21.73
N PRO A 245 1.76 -5.15 -21.26
CA PRO A 245 0.32 -5.12 -21.09
C PRO A 245 -0.05 -4.46 -19.75
N ARG A 246 -0.88 -3.42 -19.79
CA ARG A 246 -1.32 -2.67 -18.61
C ARG A 246 -2.81 -2.88 -18.42
N HIS A 247 -3.33 -2.82 -17.21
CA HIS A 247 -4.78 -2.82 -17.02
C HIS A 247 -5.38 -1.56 -17.65
N ASP A 248 -6.57 -1.65 -18.23
CA ASP A 248 -7.24 -0.56 -18.97
C ASP A 248 -7.97 0.44 -18.05
N ARG A 249 -8.07 0.11 -16.75
CA ARG A 249 -8.77 0.88 -15.70
C ARG A 249 -8.04 0.83 -14.36
N PRO A 250 -8.18 1.83 -13.47
CA PRO A 250 -7.67 1.76 -12.10
C PRO A 250 -8.15 0.51 -11.36
N ALA A 251 -7.35 0.01 -10.42
CA ALA A 251 -7.80 -1.03 -9.50
C ALA A 251 -8.95 -0.51 -8.64
N GLY A 252 -9.94 -1.37 -8.37
CA GLY A 252 -10.98 -1.12 -7.38
C GLY A 252 -10.48 -1.38 -5.96
N ALA A 253 -11.39 -1.76 -5.05
CA ALA A 253 -11.00 -2.18 -3.71
C ALA A 253 -10.04 -3.38 -3.75
N LEU A 254 -8.91 -3.25 -3.06
CA LEU A 254 -7.88 -4.28 -2.96
C LEU A 254 -7.97 -4.98 -1.61
N ASN A 255 -7.74 -6.30 -1.61
CA ASN A 255 -7.59 -7.04 -0.35
C ASN A 255 -6.36 -6.53 0.41
N SER A 256 -6.47 -6.42 1.75
CA SER A 256 -5.38 -6.02 2.65
C SER A 256 -4.34 -7.14 2.83
N ILE A 257 -3.77 -7.60 1.73
CA ILE A 257 -2.74 -8.64 1.66
C ILE A 257 -1.49 -8.00 1.05
N ASN A 258 -0.35 -8.12 1.73
CA ASN A 258 0.94 -7.71 1.18
C ASN A 258 1.49 -8.84 0.30
N SER A 259 1.41 -8.65 -1.01
CA SER A 259 1.94 -9.58 -2.01
C SER A 259 3.32 -9.17 -2.49
N GLN A 260 4.10 -10.16 -2.94
CA GLN A 260 5.39 -9.96 -3.58
C GLN A 260 5.49 -10.79 -4.86
N VAL A 261 6.05 -10.21 -5.93
CA VAL A 261 6.19 -10.87 -7.23
C VAL A 261 7.55 -10.54 -7.84
N LYS A 262 8.35 -11.54 -8.21
CA LYS A 262 9.57 -11.33 -9.00
C LYS A 262 9.22 -11.19 -10.49
N VAL A 263 9.29 -9.97 -11.01
CA VAL A 263 8.91 -9.67 -12.41
C VAL A 263 10.15 -9.70 -13.30
N VAL A 264 10.22 -10.65 -14.22
CA VAL A 264 11.32 -10.84 -15.18
C VAL A 264 10.85 -10.59 -16.60
N LEU A 265 11.80 -10.40 -17.53
CA LEU A 265 11.52 -10.36 -18.97
C LEU A 265 12.17 -11.57 -19.62
N LYS A 266 11.41 -12.34 -20.40
CA LYS A 266 11.92 -13.50 -21.15
C LYS A 266 11.46 -13.44 -22.58
N ASP A 267 12.41 -13.31 -23.50
CA ASP A 267 12.16 -13.16 -24.94
C ASP A 267 11.10 -12.07 -25.25
N GLY A 268 11.23 -10.92 -24.60
CA GLY A 268 10.34 -9.77 -24.78
C GLY A 268 8.99 -9.88 -24.08
N CYS A 269 8.74 -10.92 -23.27
CA CYS A 269 7.51 -11.12 -22.51
C CYS A 269 7.74 -11.04 -20.99
N PHE A 270 6.93 -10.25 -20.31
CA PHE A 270 7.00 -10.11 -18.85
C PHE A 270 6.39 -11.32 -18.15
N ARG A 271 7.11 -11.84 -17.15
CA ARG A 271 6.74 -13.05 -16.41
C ARG A 271 6.97 -12.89 -14.92
N ALA A 272 6.16 -13.58 -14.13
CA ALA A 272 6.32 -13.69 -12.69
C ALA A 272 7.14 -14.95 -12.36
N ALA A 273 8.45 -14.78 -12.18
CA ALA A 273 9.37 -15.88 -11.91
C ALA A 273 9.05 -16.62 -10.60
N SER A 274 8.46 -15.91 -9.61
CA SER A 274 8.02 -16.49 -8.34
C SER A 274 6.64 -17.16 -8.39
N HIS A 275 5.95 -17.14 -9.54
CA HIS A 275 4.57 -17.64 -9.70
C HIS A 275 4.43 -18.45 -10.99
N ASP A 276 5.05 -19.64 -11.04
CA ASP A 276 5.00 -20.58 -12.15
C ASP A 276 5.35 -19.99 -13.53
N ASN A 277 6.15 -18.91 -13.55
CA ASN A 277 6.47 -18.14 -14.77
C ASN A 277 5.23 -17.62 -15.51
N ALA A 278 4.14 -17.33 -14.79
CA ALA A 278 2.92 -16.74 -15.35
C ALA A 278 3.21 -15.43 -16.08
N LEU A 279 2.44 -15.13 -17.12
CA LEU A 279 2.49 -13.85 -17.84
C LEU A 279 1.93 -12.75 -16.94
N VAL A 280 2.50 -11.54 -17.04
CA VAL A 280 2.13 -10.42 -16.16
C VAL A 280 1.24 -9.43 -16.88
N LEU A 281 0.14 -9.02 -16.24
CA LEU A 281 -0.63 -7.83 -16.54
C LEU A 281 -0.30 -6.74 -15.49
N PHE A 282 0.25 -5.62 -15.93
CA PHE A 282 0.66 -4.51 -15.09
C PHE A 282 -0.54 -3.66 -14.63
N PRO A 283 -0.43 -2.89 -13.53
CA PRO A 283 -1.52 -2.03 -13.10
C PRO A 283 -1.76 -0.88 -14.08
N PHE A 284 -2.92 -0.24 -13.96
CA PHE A 284 -3.24 0.94 -14.76
C PHE A 284 -2.28 2.09 -14.47
N GLY A 285 -1.85 2.79 -15.52
CA GLY A 285 -0.87 3.87 -15.40
C GLY A 285 0.55 3.39 -15.09
N ALA A 286 0.83 2.09 -15.20
CA ALA A 286 2.19 1.59 -15.14
C ALA A 286 3.03 2.17 -16.28
N ASP A 287 4.21 2.66 -15.92
CA ASP A 287 5.19 3.23 -16.83
C ASP A 287 6.42 2.31 -16.87
N LEU A 288 7.05 2.20 -18.04
CA LEU A 288 8.27 1.42 -18.27
C LEU A 288 9.32 2.36 -18.83
N PHE A 289 10.52 2.36 -18.25
CA PHE A 289 11.59 3.27 -18.61
C PHE A 289 12.96 2.60 -18.46
N VAL A 290 14.01 3.23 -18.96
CA VAL A 290 15.40 2.83 -18.68
C VAL A 290 16.00 3.84 -17.73
N ASP A 291 16.50 3.36 -16.60
CA ASP A 291 17.05 4.24 -15.57
C ASP A 291 18.45 4.76 -15.91
N SER A 292 18.94 5.70 -15.10
CA SER A 292 20.28 6.27 -15.22
C SER A 292 21.46 5.26 -15.19
N GLN A 293 21.24 4.02 -14.72
CA GLN A 293 22.25 2.94 -14.73
C GLN A 293 22.08 1.97 -15.92
N ASN A 294 21.20 2.32 -16.86
CA ASN A 294 20.88 1.59 -18.08
C ASN A 294 20.14 0.26 -17.85
N TYR A 295 19.36 0.14 -16.76
CA TYR A 295 18.47 -0.99 -16.50
C TYR A 295 17.03 -0.66 -16.88
N LEU A 296 16.29 -1.65 -17.37
CA LEU A 296 14.85 -1.54 -17.61
C LEU A 296 14.10 -1.56 -16.27
N ALA A 297 13.16 -0.64 -16.05
CA ALA A 297 12.47 -0.45 -14.77
C ALA A 297 11.00 -0.05 -14.91
N PHE A 298 10.24 -0.28 -13.84
CA PHE A 298 8.82 0.01 -13.72
C PHE A 298 8.57 1.16 -12.74
N GLY A 299 7.66 2.07 -13.09
CA GLY A 299 7.30 3.22 -12.25
C GLY A 299 7.80 4.53 -12.86
N ARG A 300 8.17 5.50 -12.03
CA ARG A 300 8.63 6.82 -12.49
C ARG A 300 10.05 7.07 -12.01
N GLU A 301 10.93 7.47 -12.91
CA GLU A 301 12.35 7.69 -12.58
C GLU A 301 12.52 8.75 -11.48
N GLU A 302 11.66 9.78 -11.46
CA GLU A 302 11.73 10.87 -10.48
C GLU A 302 11.21 10.46 -9.09
N ARG A 303 10.54 9.30 -8.98
CA ARG A 303 10.04 8.79 -7.70
C ARG A 303 10.98 7.69 -7.17
N PRO A 304 11.68 7.94 -6.05
CA PRO A 304 12.56 6.92 -5.48
C PRO A 304 11.76 5.67 -5.08
N GLY A 305 12.38 4.50 -5.19
CA GLY A 305 11.78 3.22 -4.82
C GLY A 305 11.06 2.46 -5.95
N TYR A 306 11.26 2.88 -7.20
CA TYR A 306 10.90 2.08 -8.38
C TYR A 306 11.66 0.75 -8.41
N ALA A 307 11.11 -0.25 -9.10
CA ALA A 307 11.74 -1.55 -9.28
C ALA A 307 12.28 -1.75 -10.69
N ARG A 308 13.44 -2.39 -10.84
CA ARG A 308 13.93 -2.88 -12.12
C ARG A 308 13.26 -4.19 -12.51
N VAL A 309 13.21 -4.44 -13.81
CA VAL A 309 12.92 -5.77 -14.34
C VAL A 309 14.00 -6.73 -13.83
N GLY A 310 13.58 -7.84 -13.22
CA GLY A 310 14.47 -8.76 -12.52
C GLY A 310 14.42 -8.62 -10.99
N GLU A 311 13.78 -7.58 -10.46
CA GLU A 311 13.56 -7.42 -9.02
C GLU A 311 12.22 -8.02 -8.55
N GLU A 312 12.11 -8.16 -7.23
CA GLU A 312 10.85 -8.40 -6.54
C GLU A 312 10.11 -7.09 -6.32
N VAL A 313 8.86 -7.04 -6.77
CA VAL A 313 7.94 -5.93 -6.50
C VAL A 313 7.02 -6.30 -5.35
N VAL A 314 6.64 -5.31 -4.54
CA VAL A 314 5.65 -5.49 -3.48
C VAL A 314 4.46 -4.57 -3.68
N PHE A 315 3.29 -5.06 -3.29
CA PHE A 315 2.06 -4.30 -3.36
C PHE A 315 0.99 -4.87 -2.42
N MET A 316 0.00 -4.04 -2.11
CA MET A 316 -1.23 -4.48 -1.46
C MET A 316 -2.18 -5.06 -2.51
N GLY A 317 -2.84 -6.17 -2.20
CA GLY A 317 -3.75 -6.89 -3.10
C GLY A 317 -3.31 -8.34 -3.33
N SER A 318 -4.24 -9.19 -3.76
CA SER A 318 -3.97 -10.63 -3.99
C SER A 318 -3.40 -10.88 -5.38
N VAL A 319 -2.38 -11.74 -5.47
CA VAL A 319 -1.94 -12.31 -6.75
C VAL A 319 -2.96 -13.36 -7.19
N HIS A 320 -3.68 -13.10 -8.27
CA HIS A 320 -4.66 -14.02 -8.83
C HIS A 320 -4.59 -14.08 -10.36
N GLU A 321 -5.14 -15.15 -10.91
CA GLU A 321 -5.25 -15.35 -12.34
C GLU A 321 -6.34 -14.47 -12.94
N ILE A 322 -6.07 -13.93 -14.12
CA ILE A 322 -7.01 -13.19 -14.94
C ILE A 322 -7.29 -14.01 -16.19
N ASP A 323 -8.56 -14.21 -16.51
CA ASP A 323 -9.04 -14.94 -17.68
C ASP A 323 -9.90 -14.09 -18.62
N THR A 324 -10.12 -12.82 -18.29
CA THR A 324 -10.90 -11.87 -19.12
C THR A 324 -10.29 -11.75 -20.52
N PRO A 325 -11.01 -12.16 -21.59
CA PRO A 325 -10.44 -12.25 -22.95
C PRO A 325 -9.86 -10.92 -23.45
N GLU A 326 -10.53 -9.79 -23.18
CA GLU A 326 -10.06 -8.47 -23.60
C GLU A 326 -8.68 -8.15 -23.03
N LEU A 327 -8.39 -8.57 -21.79
CA LEU A 327 -7.10 -8.36 -21.12
C LEU A 327 -6.04 -9.38 -21.53
N VAL A 328 -6.46 -10.65 -21.72
CA VAL A 328 -5.57 -11.80 -21.86
C VAL A 328 -5.18 -12.09 -23.31
N ASP A 329 -6.12 -11.96 -24.25
CA ASP A 329 -5.89 -12.28 -25.66
C ASP A 329 -4.73 -11.49 -26.30
N PRO A 330 -4.56 -10.17 -26.03
CA PRO A 330 -3.40 -9.43 -26.54
C PRO A 330 -2.07 -10.01 -26.06
N ILE A 331 -2.03 -10.48 -24.81
CA ILE A 331 -0.84 -11.07 -24.21
C ILE A 331 -0.57 -12.43 -24.85
N HIS A 332 -1.58 -13.29 -24.99
CA HIS A 332 -1.42 -14.60 -25.62
C HIS A 332 -1.00 -14.50 -27.08
N ARG A 333 -1.52 -13.53 -27.83
CA ARG A 333 -1.09 -13.27 -29.21
C ARG A 333 0.38 -12.90 -29.32
N ALA A 334 0.91 -12.15 -28.36
CA ALA A 334 2.30 -11.72 -28.35
C ALA A 334 3.26 -12.77 -27.77
N CYS A 335 2.83 -13.47 -26.71
CA CYS A 335 3.71 -14.26 -25.83
C CYS A 335 3.39 -15.76 -25.77
N GLY A 336 2.39 -16.20 -26.52
CA GLY A 336 1.87 -17.57 -26.47
C GLY A 336 0.89 -17.80 -25.30
N PRO A 337 0.20 -18.95 -25.28
CA PRO A 337 -0.75 -19.28 -24.24
C PRO A 337 -0.07 -19.46 -22.88
N GLY A 338 -0.79 -19.17 -21.81
CA GLY A 338 -0.32 -19.40 -20.44
C GLY A 338 -1.16 -18.65 -19.41
N LYS A 339 -0.99 -19.02 -18.14
CA LYS A 339 -1.59 -18.30 -17.02
C LYS A 339 -1.18 -16.82 -17.05
N VAL A 340 -2.14 -15.93 -16.92
CA VAL A 340 -1.91 -14.48 -16.76
C VAL A 340 -2.26 -14.09 -15.34
N ILE A 341 -1.36 -13.39 -14.65
CA ILE A 341 -1.63 -12.82 -13.33
C ILE A 341 -1.60 -11.30 -13.39
N LYS A 342 -2.38 -10.66 -12.52
CA LYS A 342 -2.34 -9.21 -12.32
C LYS A 342 -1.35 -8.85 -11.22
N VAL A 343 -0.56 -7.81 -11.47
CA VAL A 343 0.28 -7.13 -10.48
C VAL A 343 -0.36 -5.78 -10.16
N GLU A 344 -0.53 -5.43 -8.89
CA GLU A 344 -1.22 -4.18 -8.48
C GLU A 344 -0.27 -3.04 -8.13
N GLY A 345 1.03 -3.31 -8.00
CA GLY A 345 2.02 -2.27 -7.72
C GLY A 345 3.42 -2.62 -8.20
N LEU A 346 4.28 -1.61 -8.21
CA LEU A 346 5.56 -1.60 -8.94
C LEU A 346 6.75 -1.22 -8.05
N SER A 347 6.54 -1.15 -6.73
CA SER A 347 7.56 -0.70 -5.78
C SER A 347 8.59 -1.80 -5.52
N SER A 348 9.88 -1.45 -5.50
CA SER A 348 10.95 -2.39 -5.18
C SER A 348 10.84 -2.89 -3.74
N ALA A 349 10.87 -4.21 -3.56
CA ALA A 349 10.92 -4.84 -2.25
C ALA A 349 12.15 -4.40 -1.45
N ALA A 350 13.31 -4.36 -2.11
CA ALA A 350 14.57 -3.97 -1.47
C ALA A 350 14.60 -2.47 -1.09
N ALA A 351 13.95 -1.60 -1.86
CA ALA A 351 13.78 -0.19 -1.46
C ALA A 351 12.87 -0.08 -0.24
N ARG A 352 11.74 -0.80 -0.25
CA ARG A 352 10.78 -0.80 0.85
C ARG A 352 11.39 -1.34 2.15
N GLU A 353 12.09 -2.46 2.10
CA GLU A 353 12.77 -3.05 3.27
C GLU A 353 13.80 -2.08 3.88
N ARG A 354 14.58 -1.39 3.03
CA ARG A 354 15.53 -0.35 3.48
C ARG A 354 14.83 0.82 4.17
N GLN A 355 13.68 1.28 3.65
CA GLN A 355 12.90 2.34 4.28
C GLN A 355 12.29 1.86 5.60
N GLU A 356 11.64 0.69 5.60
CA GLU A 356 11.00 0.12 6.79
C GLU A 356 12.00 -0.09 7.93
N THR A 357 13.22 -0.57 7.65
CA THR A 357 14.28 -0.74 8.66
C THR A 357 14.60 0.58 9.36
N LEU A 358 14.69 1.67 8.58
CA LEU A 358 14.99 3.00 9.08
C LEU A 358 13.80 3.58 9.88
N ASP A 359 12.58 3.38 9.39
CA ASP A 359 11.35 3.80 10.07
C ASP A 359 11.18 3.08 11.40
N TYR A 360 11.40 1.77 11.44
CA TYR A 360 11.36 0.97 12.66
C TYR A 360 12.39 1.44 13.68
N ALA A 361 13.63 1.70 13.27
CA ALA A 361 14.66 2.21 14.18
C ALA A 361 14.30 3.60 14.75
N ALA A 362 13.81 4.51 13.90
CA ALA A 362 13.39 5.84 14.34
C ALA A 362 12.18 5.77 15.30
N ASN A 363 11.20 4.91 15.01
CA ASN A 363 10.05 4.67 15.88
C ASN A 363 10.45 4.05 17.22
N ALA A 364 11.41 3.12 17.22
CA ALA A 364 11.92 2.51 18.44
C ALA A 364 12.61 3.55 19.35
N LEU A 365 13.46 4.42 18.79
CA LEU A 365 14.08 5.51 19.53
C LEU A 365 13.02 6.45 20.14
N ARG A 366 12.02 6.86 19.35
CA ARG A 366 10.91 7.66 19.84
C ARG A 366 10.10 6.96 20.92
N SER A 367 9.89 5.65 20.82
CA SER A 367 9.22 4.85 21.85
C SER A 367 10.00 4.90 23.17
N LEU A 368 11.33 4.82 23.13
CA LEU A 368 12.16 4.94 24.34
C LEU A 368 12.04 6.32 25.00
N GLU A 369 12.05 7.38 24.20
CA GLU A 369 11.87 8.75 24.70
C GLU A 369 10.46 8.93 25.30
N ASN A 370 9.42 8.60 24.53
CA ASN A 370 8.03 8.92 24.89
C ASN A 370 7.44 7.96 25.95
N ASN A 371 7.75 6.67 25.87
CA ASN A 371 7.16 5.69 26.77
C ASN A 371 7.98 5.50 28.04
N PHE A 372 9.28 5.73 28.03
CA PHE A 372 10.15 5.43 29.18
C PHE A 372 10.91 6.65 29.72
N GLY A 373 10.77 7.82 29.07
CA GLY A 373 11.32 9.08 29.56
C GLY A 373 12.84 9.18 29.42
N LEU A 374 13.44 8.43 28.49
CA LEU A 374 14.87 8.54 28.19
C LEU A 374 15.14 9.82 27.40
N SER A 375 16.29 10.45 27.63
CA SER A 375 16.78 11.45 26.69
C SER A 375 17.15 10.80 25.35
N ARG A 376 17.12 11.56 24.25
CA ARG A 376 17.56 11.08 22.92
C ARG A 376 18.93 10.39 22.93
N ALA A 377 19.87 10.89 23.73
CA ALA A 377 21.20 10.30 23.87
C ALA A 377 21.17 8.95 24.59
N GLU A 378 20.37 8.82 25.66
CA GLU A 378 20.16 7.55 26.37
C GLU A 378 19.41 6.55 25.51
N ALA A 379 18.33 6.97 24.85
CA ALA A 379 17.54 6.14 23.94
C ALA A 379 18.42 5.52 22.84
N ARG A 380 19.33 6.30 22.27
CA ARG A 380 20.30 5.81 21.28
C ARG A 380 21.27 4.78 21.87
N ARG A 381 21.83 5.04 23.05
CA ARG A 381 22.74 4.07 23.70
C ARG A 381 22.02 2.77 24.07
N ALA A 382 20.80 2.87 24.58
CA ALA A 382 19.95 1.74 24.92
C ALA A 382 19.62 0.90 23.67
N PHE A 383 19.22 1.55 22.57
CA PHE A 383 18.97 0.90 21.29
C PHE A 383 20.21 0.17 20.77
N GLU A 384 21.35 0.84 20.70
CA GLU A 384 22.61 0.25 20.22
C GLU A 384 23.10 -0.90 21.12
N TRP A 385 22.88 -0.81 22.44
CA TRP A 385 23.17 -1.89 23.39
C TRP A 385 22.30 -3.11 23.10
N LEU A 386 20.99 -2.90 22.90
CA LEU A 386 20.05 -3.99 22.63
C LEU A 386 20.30 -4.63 21.26
N GLU A 387 20.59 -3.84 20.22
CA GLU A 387 20.97 -4.35 18.90
C GLU A 387 22.19 -5.29 18.98
N ARG A 388 23.27 -4.86 19.67
CA ARG A 388 24.46 -5.71 19.86
C ARG A 388 24.13 -7.00 20.61
N ARG A 389 23.27 -6.93 21.62
CA ARG A 389 22.83 -8.09 22.38
C ARG A 389 22.06 -9.07 21.50
N GLN A 390 21.11 -8.58 20.69
CA GLN A 390 20.30 -9.43 19.82
C GLN A 390 21.10 -10.03 18.67
N ALA A 391 22.05 -9.29 18.10
CA ALA A 391 22.96 -9.81 17.08
C ALA A 391 23.81 -11.00 17.59
N ALA A 392 24.02 -11.13 18.90
CA ALA A 392 24.71 -12.27 19.50
C ALA A 392 23.80 -13.49 19.74
N VAL A 393 22.47 -13.32 19.68
CA VAL A 393 21.50 -14.41 19.88
C VAL A 393 21.41 -15.25 18.61
N LYS A 394 21.76 -16.54 18.74
CA LYS A 394 21.57 -17.54 17.68
C LYS A 394 20.36 -18.40 18.04
N ALA A 395 19.25 -18.19 17.35
CA ALA A 395 18.05 -19.01 17.49
C ALA A 395 17.97 -20.02 16.34
N VAL A 396 17.43 -21.20 16.63
CA VAL A 396 17.07 -22.22 15.64
C VAL A 396 15.61 -22.63 15.84
N ASP A 397 14.91 -22.91 14.77
CA ASP A 397 13.53 -23.39 14.80
C ASP A 397 13.50 -24.88 15.24
N PRO A 398 12.31 -25.47 15.47
CA PRO A 398 12.18 -26.88 15.84
C PRO A 398 12.77 -27.87 14.81
N ASP A 399 12.96 -27.44 13.55
CA ASP A 399 13.56 -28.21 12.46
C ASP A 399 15.08 -28.00 12.37
N GLY A 400 15.68 -27.25 13.31
CA GLY A 400 17.11 -26.96 13.38
C GLY A 400 17.59 -25.89 12.40
N LYS A 401 16.70 -25.13 11.78
CA LYS A 401 17.06 -24.04 10.86
C LYS A 401 17.28 -22.74 11.63
N PRO A 402 18.30 -21.94 11.29
CA PRO A 402 18.51 -20.64 11.91
C PRO A 402 17.26 -19.76 11.75
N VAL A 403 16.79 -19.18 12.85
CA VAL A 403 15.73 -18.17 12.84
C VAL A 403 16.40 -16.80 12.74
N PRO A 404 15.86 -15.87 11.92
CA PRO A 404 16.31 -14.49 11.92
C PRO A 404 16.31 -13.90 13.34
N PRO A 405 17.34 -13.15 13.74
CA PRO A 405 17.38 -12.54 15.07
C PRO A 405 16.24 -11.53 15.22
N VAL A 406 15.63 -11.48 16.41
CA VAL A 406 14.66 -10.44 16.74
C VAL A 406 15.41 -9.12 16.87
N THR A 407 15.06 -8.11 16.06
CA THR A 407 15.74 -6.81 16.10
C THR A 407 15.40 -6.04 17.37
N ALA A 408 16.26 -5.10 17.79
CA ALA A 408 15.97 -4.23 18.92
C ALA A 408 14.70 -3.40 18.68
N SER A 409 14.48 -2.94 17.44
CA SER A 409 13.27 -2.22 17.07
C SER A 409 12.00 -3.02 17.40
N LEU A 410 11.97 -4.32 17.08
CA LEU A 410 10.83 -5.19 17.38
C LEU A 410 10.60 -5.36 18.89
N ILE A 411 11.67 -5.51 19.67
CA ILE A 411 11.57 -5.65 21.14
C ILE A 411 11.05 -4.35 21.76
N ILE A 412 11.60 -3.21 21.35
CA ILE A 412 11.25 -1.89 21.90
C ILE A 412 9.82 -1.49 21.54
N MET A 413 9.37 -1.84 20.34
CA MET A 413 8.02 -1.51 19.87
C MET A 413 6.95 -2.50 20.33
N SER A 414 7.34 -3.62 20.92
CA SER A 414 6.39 -4.56 21.51
C SER A 414 5.74 -3.91 22.74
N PRO A 415 4.40 -3.83 22.81
CA PRO A 415 3.74 -3.28 23.98
C PRO A 415 4.05 -4.16 25.20
N PRO A 416 4.23 -3.57 26.39
CA PRO A 416 4.34 -4.37 27.60
C PRO A 416 3.02 -5.12 27.86
N PRO A 417 3.06 -6.26 28.56
CA PRO A 417 1.85 -6.97 28.98
C PRO A 417 0.90 -6.03 29.75
N PRO A 418 -0.42 -6.12 29.52
CA PRO A 418 -1.36 -5.32 30.27
C PRO A 418 -1.37 -5.73 31.75
N VAL A 419 -1.44 -4.72 32.61
CA VAL A 419 -1.60 -4.86 34.05
C VAL A 419 -3.10 -4.86 34.38
N MET A 420 -3.54 -5.89 35.09
CA MET A 420 -4.96 -6.12 35.38
C MET A 420 -5.40 -5.55 36.74
N ASP A 421 -4.46 -5.40 37.67
CA ASP A 421 -4.71 -4.88 39.01
C ASP A 421 -3.82 -3.66 39.28
N ALA A 422 -4.43 -2.55 39.69
CA ALA A 422 -3.71 -1.31 40.01
C ALA A 422 -2.69 -1.49 41.15
N SER A 423 -2.86 -2.51 42.01
CA SER A 423 -1.90 -2.84 43.08
C SER A 423 -0.56 -3.38 42.56
N GLU A 424 -0.52 -3.86 41.31
CA GLU A 424 0.70 -4.30 40.63
C GLU A 424 1.52 -3.13 40.07
N CYS A 425 0.95 -1.92 40.05
CA CYS A 425 1.68 -0.74 39.61
C CYS A 425 2.73 -0.31 40.64
N PRO A 426 3.97 0.02 40.21
CA PRO A 426 4.98 0.58 41.10
C PRO A 426 4.50 1.85 41.80
N ALA A 427 5.03 2.08 43.01
CA ALA A 427 4.72 3.28 43.78
C ALA A 427 4.97 4.56 42.97
N GLY A 428 4.00 5.48 43.00
CA GLY A 428 4.05 6.71 42.20
C GLY A 428 3.58 6.54 40.75
N SER A 429 3.08 5.37 40.35
CA SER A 429 2.40 5.16 39.07
C SER A 429 0.91 4.87 39.28
N GLN A 430 0.11 5.05 38.23
CA GLN A 430 -1.33 4.76 38.20
C GLN A 430 -1.67 3.85 37.02
N LEU A 431 -2.64 2.97 37.21
CA LEU A 431 -3.14 2.11 36.14
C LEU A 431 -4.04 2.91 35.20
N VAL A 432 -3.63 3.04 33.94
CA VAL A 432 -4.37 3.75 32.89
C VAL A 432 -4.41 2.87 31.65
N SER A 433 -5.61 2.44 31.26
CA SER A 433 -5.83 1.58 30.08
C SER A 433 -4.98 0.31 30.07
N GLY A 434 -4.88 -0.36 31.22
CA GLY A 434 -4.08 -1.58 31.37
C GLY A 434 -2.57 -1.35 31.44
N LEU A 435 -2.10 -0.11 31.58
CA LEU A 435 -0.67 0.21 31.67
C LEU A 435 -0.39 1.07 32.91
N CYS A 436 0.68 0.75 33.64
CA CYS A 436 1.11 1.55 34.78
C CYS A 436 1.95 2.74 34.32
N ARG A 437 1.47 3.95 34.59
CA ARG A 437 2.07 5.22 34.14
C ARG A 437 2.43 6.14 35.30
N THR A 438 3.57 6.82 35.24
CA THR A 438 3.92 7.91 36.17
C THR A 438 3.04 9.15 35.92
N PRO A 439 3.04 10.18 36.80
CA PRO A 439 2.32 11.43 36.55
C PRO A 439 2.75 12.14 35.27
N GLU A 440 4.00 11.95 34.85
CA GLU A 440 4.56 12.46 33.59
C GLU A 440 4.20 11.59 32.38
N GLY A 441 3.53 10.45 32.59
CA GLY A 441 3.00 9.58 31.53
C GLY A 441 3.87 8.38 31.15
N TYR A 442 5.06 8.23 31.74
CA TYR A 442 6.01 7.16 31.41
C TYR A 442 5.60 5.80 32.00
N LEU A 443 5.87 4.72 31.27
CA LEU A 443 5.57 3.35 31.64
C LEU A 443 6.53 2.82 32.72
N ARG A 444 5.97 2.13 33.72
CA ARG A 444 6.70 1.45 34.80
C ARG A 444 6.06 0.09 35.14
N PRO A 445 6.81 -0.91 35.66
CA PRO A 445 8.27 -0.95 35.77
C PRO A 445 8.92 -0.91 34.38
N LEU A 446 10.23 -0.65 34.32
CA LEU A 446 10.91 -0.68 33.03
C LEU A 446 11.01 -2.14 32.55
N PRO A 447 11.06 -2.40 31.24
CA PRO A 447 11.40 -3.72 30.74
C PRO A 447 12.76 -4.18 31.30
N ALA A 448 12.89 -5.45 31.66
CA ALA A 448 14.10 -5.99 32.30
C ALA A 448 15.40 -5.69 31.52
N TRP A 449 15.35 -5.72 30.19
CA TRP A 449 16.51 -5.38 29.35
C TRP A 449 16.92 -3.90 29.51
N LEU A 450 15.95 -3.01 29.72
CA LEU A 450 16.17 -1.59 29.89
C LEU A 450 16.67 -1.31 31.30
N GLU A 451 16.16 -2.02 32.32
CA GLU A 451 16.72 -1.98 33.67
C GLU A 451 18.20 -2.40 33.67
N GLU A 452 18.52 -3.53 33.03
CA GLU A 452 19.89 -4.02 32.89
C GLU A 452 20.80 -2.98 32.20
N PHE A 453 20.32 -2.35 31.11
CA PHE A 453 21.05 -1.28 30.45
C PHE A 453 21.30 -0.10 31.40
N MET A 454 20.27 0.37 32.11
CA MET A 454 20.38 1.52 33.01
C MET A 454 21.30 1.23 34.23
N GLU A 455 21.44 -0.03 34.64
CA GLU A 455 22.42 -0.44 35.64
C GLU A 455 23.85 -0.44 35.10
N GLN A 456 24.05 -0.79 33.83
CA GLN A 456 25.37 -0.86 33.18
C GLN A 456 25.86 0.50 32.62
N ASP A 457 24.94 1.42 32.30
CA ASP A 457 25.25 2.76 31.76
C ASP A 457 25.55 3.81 32.88
N ARG A 458 25.32 3.45 34.14
CA ARG A 458 25.73 4.21 35.34
C ARG A 458 27.22 4.03 35.64
#